data_AF-A0A4U1FCF9-F1
#
_entry.id   AF-A0A4U1FCF9-F1
#
_cell.length_a   1.000
_cell.length_b   1.000
_cell.length_c   1.000
_cell.angle_alpha   90.00
_cell.angle_beta   90.00
_cell.angle_gamma   90.00
#
_symmetry.space_group_name_H-M   'P 1'
#
loop_
_entity.id
_entity.type
_entity.pdbx_description
1 polymer ?
#
loop_
_entity_poly.entity_id
_entity_poly.type
_entity_poly.pdbx_seq_one_letter_code
_entity_poly.pdbx_strand_id
1 'polypeptide(L)' 'MSIRTKLQNKERGIEALRRAKFKFPGRQKIHISKKWGFTKFNSDKFENTVAEKRLIPDGYGAKYIPNRGPLDKRRALH' A
#
# COMPACT_ATOMS: atom_id res chain seq x y z
N MET A 1 -2.24 -14.69 -3.20
CA MET A 1 -2.64 -14.24 -1.84
C MET A 1 -1.74 -13.08 -1.44
N SER A 2 -2.29 -12.04 -0.80
CA SER A 2 -1.53 -10.84 -0.42
C SER A 2 -1.91 -10.42 1.01
N ILE A 3 -0.94 -9.97 1.80
CA ILE A 3 -1.13 -9.61 3.21
C ILE A 3 -0.42 -8.27 3.48
N ARG A 4 -1.09 -7.36 4.21
CA ARG A 4 -0.49 -6.12 4.73
C ARG A 4 -0.37 -6.24 6.24
N THR A 5 0.83 -6.03 6.75
CA THR A 5 1.13 -6.02 8.19
C THR A 5 1.97 -4.81 8.55
N LYS A 6 2.06 -4.51 9.85
CA LYS A 6 3.11 -3.63 10.38
C LYS A 6 4.49 -4.26 10.14
N LEU A 7 5.53 -3.43 10.02
CA LEU A 7 6.91 -3.88 9.76
C LEU A 7 7.38 -4.92 10.78
N GLN A 8 7.00 -4.77 12.05
CA GLN A 8 7.31 -5.69 13.16
C GLN A 8 6.79 -7.12 12.90
N ASN A 9 5.70 -7.29 12.17
CA ASN A 9 5.04 -8.57 11.92
C ASN A 9 5.42 -9.16 10.55
N LYS A 10 6.47 -8.65 9.90
CA LYS A 10 6.91 -9.09 8.57
C LYS A 10 7.19 -10.58 8.52
N GLU A 11 7.99 -11.10 9.45
CA GLU A 11 8.39 -12.51 9.47
C GLU A 11 7.21 -13.45 9.68
N ARG A 12 6.29 -13.06 10.58
CA ARG A 12 5.03 -13.79 10.82
C ARG A 12 4.16 -13.86 9.56
N GLY A 13 4.10 -12.77 8.79
CA GLY A 13 3.38 -12.74 7.51
C GLY A 13 4.00 -13.66 6.45
N ILE A 14 5.34 -13.72 6.36
CA ILE A 14 6.05 -14.61 5.44
C ILE A 14 5.78 -16.07 5.80
N GLU A 15 5.85 -16.43 7.10
CA GLU A 15 5.59 -17.79 7.56
C GLU A 15 4.14 -18.23 7.29
N ALA A 16 3.17 -17.33 7.49
CA ALA A 16 1.77 -17.60 7.16
C ALA A 16 1.59 -17.93 5.66
N LEU A 17 2.22 -17.16 4.76
CA LEU A 17 2.17 -17.43 3.33
C LEU A 17 2.93 -18.71 2.94
N ARG A 18 4.03 -19.03 3.63
CA ARG A 18 4.77 -20.28 3.44
C ARG A 18 3.89 -21.48 3.78
N ARG A 19 3.13 -21.42 4.89
CA ARG A 19 2.17 -22.46 5.28
C ARG A 19 1.00 -22.56 4.31
N ALA A 20 0.44 -21.42 3.90
CA ALA A 20 -0.68 -21.38 2.97
C ALA A 20 -0.32 -21.99 1.61
N LYS A 21 0.92 -21.81 1.14
CA LYS A 21 1.40 -22.38 -0.12
C LYS A 21 1.25 -23.91 -0.20
N PHE A 22 1.36 -24.65 0.91
CA PHE A 22 1.19 -26.11 0.91
C PHE A 22 -0.22 -26.58 0.54
N LYS A 23 -1.20 -25.68 0.53
CA LYS A 23 -2.59 -25.98 0.14
C LYS A 23 -2.85 -25.74 -1.35
N PHE A 24 -1.89 -25.18 -2.08
CA PHE A 24 -2.04 -24.89 -3.51
C PHE A 24 -1.09 -25.77 -4.34
N PRO A 25 -1.54 -26.31 -5.48
CA PRO A 25 -0.68 -27.08 -6.37
C PRO A 25 0.44 -26.20 -6.94
N GLY A 26 1.58 -26.84 -7.23
CA GLY A 26 2.72 -26.20 -7.88
C GLY A 26 3.54 -25.26 -7.00
N ARG A 27 4.54 -24.59 -7.61
CA ARG A 27 5.51 -23.75 -6.90
C ARG A 27 5.05 -22.28 -6.85
N GLN A 28 4.44 -21.88 -5.75
CA GLN A 28 4.20 -20.47 -5.44
C GLN A 28 5.47 -19.75 -4.93
N LYS A 29 5.68 -18.47 -5.30
CA LYS A 29 6.80 -17.64 -4.82
C LYS A 29 6.26 -16.54 -3.90
N ILE A 30 6.89 -16.34 -2.75
CA ILE A 30 6.58 -15.24 -1.84
C ILE A 30 7.47 -14.05 -2.23
N HIS A 31 6.86 -12.87 -2.38
CA HIS A 31 7.56 -11.64 -2.72
C HIS A 31 7.15 -10.52 -1.75
N ILE A 32 8.13 -9.75 -1.30
CA ILE A 32 7.90 -8.55 -0.50
C ILE A 32 7.81 -7.37 -1.47
N SER A 33 6.64 -6.74 -1.51
CA SER A 33 6.41 -5.56 -2.35
C SER A 33 7.21 -4.36 -1.83
N LYS A 34 7.72 -3.54 -2.74
CA LYS A 34 8.27 -2.20 -2.42
C LYS A 34 7.17 -1.15 -2.19
N LYS A 35 5.93 -1.47 -2.56
CA LYS A 35 4.78 -0.58 -2.43
C LYS A 35 4.30 -0.48 -0.98
N TRP A 36 3.68 0.66 -0.65
CA TRP A 36 3.06 0.85 0.65
C TRP A 36 1.75 0.05 0.74
N GLY A 37 1.85 -1.15 1.33
CA GLY A 37 0.73 -2.08 1.46
C GLY A 37 0.08 -2.38 0.12
N PHE A 38 -1.20 -2.02 0.00
CA PHE A 38 -2.01 -2.27 -1.19
C PHE A 38 -2.22 -1.05 -2.06
N THR A 39 -1.45 0.01 -1.80
CA THR A 39 -1.46 1.21 -2.65
C THR A 39 -0.52 1.02 -3.84
N LYS A 40 -0.63 1.90 -4.84
CA LYS A 40 0.28 1.92 -6.00
C LYS A 40 1.62 2.62 -5.73
N PHE A 41 1.75 3.29 -4.60
CA PHE A 41 2.91 4.13 -4.26
C PHE A 41 4.01 3.31 -3.59
N ASN A 42 5.26 3.68 -3.81
CA ASN A 42 6.40 3.07 -3.12
C ASN A 42 6.42 3.52 -1.65
N SER A 43 6.81 2.60 -0.77
CA SER A 43 6.94 2.87 0.67
C SER A 43 7.85 4.06 0.96
N ASP A 44 9.01 4.12 0.29
CA ASP A 44 10.00 5.21 0.44
C ASP A 44 9.45 6.62 0.18
N LYS A 45 8.43 6.77 -0.68
CA LYS A 45 7.84 8.06 -1.06
C LYS A 45 6.47 8.31 -0.45
N PHE A 46 5.84 7.29 0.15
CA PHE A 46 4.46 7.37 0.59
C PHE A 46 4.32 8.38 1.74
N GLU A 47 5.18 8.31 2.75
CA GLU A 47 5.11 9.22 3.90
C GLU A 47 5.33 10.68 3.49
N ASN A 48 6.30 10.95 2.61
CA ASN A 48 6.54 12.29 2.07
C ASN A 48 5.33 12.82 1.28
N THR A 49 4.71 11.98 0.43
CA THR A 49 3.54 12.41 -0.37
C THR A 49 2.27 12.60 0.47
N VAL A 50 2.16 11.92 1.61
CA VAL A 50 1.13 12.19 2.63
C VAL A 50 1.42 13.50 3.35
N ALA A 51 2.68 13.76 3.76
CA ALA A 51 3.08 15.01 4.41
C ALA A 51 2.87 16.23 3.51
N GLU A 52 3.10 16.08 2.20
CA GLU A 52 2.80 17.09 1.16
C GLU A 52 1.29 17.30 0.92
N LYS A 53 0.40 16.60 1.66
CA LYS A 53 -1.05 16.57 1.47
C LYS A 53 -1.47 16.25 0.02
N ARG A 54 -0.69 15.45 -0.71
CA ARG A 54 -1.02 15.00 -2.09
C ARG A 54 -1.80 13.69 -2.12
N LEU A 55 -1.83 12.98 -0.99
CA LEU A 55 -2.59 11.73 -0.83
C LEU A 55 -3.65 11.91 0.25
N ILE A 56 -4.89 11.57 -0.10
CA ILE A 56 -6.03 11.53 0.83
C ILE A 56 -6.31 10.08 1.18
N PRO A 57 -6.46 9.73 2.48
CA PRO A 57 -6.86 8.39 2.87
C PRO A 57 -8.28 8.09 2.35
N ASP A 58 -8.44 6.93 1.71
CA ASP A 58 -9.73 6.46 1.16
C ASP A 58 -10.06 5.09 1.78
N GLY A 59 -10.16 5.09 3.11
CA GLY A 59 -10.29 3.88 3.92
C GLY A 59 -9.07 2.97 3.79
N TYR A 60 -9.21 1.92 2.97
CA TYR A 60 -8.14 0.96 2.74
C TYR A 60 -7.06 1.48 1.77
N GLY A 61 -7.46 2.33 0.82
CA GLY A 61 -6.61 2.88 -0.23
C GLY A 61 -6.16 4.31 0.03
N ALA A 62 -5.56 4.92 -1.00
CA ALA A 62 -5.20 6.33 -1.00
C ALA A 62 -5.58 6.95 -2.35
N LYS A 63 -6.28 8.07 -2.33
CA LYS A 63 -6.62 8.87 -3.50
C LYS A 63 -5.52 9.91 -3.73
N TYR A 64 -5.03 10.00 -4.96
CA TYR A 64 -4.07 11.01 -5.36
C TYR A 64 -4.79 12.29 -5.76
N ILE A 65 -4.32 13.42 -5.26
CA ILE A 65 -4.78 14.75 -5.70
C ILE A 65 -3.92 15.16 -6.90
N PRO A 66 -4.48 15.18 -8.12
CA PRO A 66 -3.75 15.66 -9.29
C PRO A 66 -3.59 17.19 -9.26
N ASN A 67 -2.55 17.69 -9.92
CA ASN A 67 -2.37 19.14 -10.16
C ASN A 67 -3.31 19.70 -11.23
N ARG A 68 -4.33 18.93 -11.65
CA ARG A 68 -5.26 19.28 -12.72
C ARG A 68 -6.68 19.23 -12.19
N GLY A 69 -7.50 20.22 -12.57
CA GLY A 69 -8.91 20.33 -12.19
C GLY A 69 -9.27 21.71 -11.62
N PRO A 70 -10.56 21.95 -11.33
CA PRO A 70 -11.02 23.22 -10.78
C PRO A 70 -10.36 23.55 -9.44
N LEU A 71 -9.78 24.75 -9.33
CA LEU A 71 -9.01 25.18 -8.15
C LEU A 71 -9.85 25.24 -6.87
N ASP A 72 -11.14 25.56 -6.99
CA ASP A 72 -12.05 25.66 -5.84
C ASP A 72 -12.21 24.33 -5.11
N LYS A 73 -12.38 23.24 -5.87
CA LYS A 73 -12.46 21.87 -5.33
C LYS A 73 -11.16 21.44 -4.65
N ARG A 74 -10.02 22.01 -5.05
CA ARG A 74 -8.72 21.71 -4.44
C ARG A 74 -8.55 22.41 -3.10
N ARG A 75 -8.97 23.67 -2.97
CA ARG A 75 -8.86 24.43 -1.70
C ARG A 75 -9.66 23.76 -0.58
N ALA A 76 -10.82 23.18 -0.90
CA ALA A 76 -11.65 22.45 0.08
C ALA A 76 -11.03 21.17 0.64
N LEU A 77 -9.95 20.65 0.03
CA LEU A 77 -9.27 19.42 0.43
C LEU A 77 -7.99 19.66 1.26
N HIS A 78 -7.55 20.92 1.39
CA HIS A 78 -6.30 21.31 2.05
C HIS A 78 -6.53 21.93 3.43
#